data_AF-A0A961GF26-F1
#
_entry.id   AF-A0A961GF26-F1
#
_cell.length_a   1.000
_cell.length_b   1.000
_cell.length_c   1.000
_cell.angle_alpha   90.00
_cell.angle_beta   90.00
_cell.angle_gamma   90.00
#
_symmetry.space_group_name_H-M   'P 1'
#
loop_
_entity.id
_entity.type
_entity.pdbx_description
1 polymer ?
#
loop_
_entity_poly.entity_id
_entity_poly.type
_entity_poly.pdbx_seq_one_letter_code
_entity_poly.pdbx_strand_id
1 'polypeptide(L)'
;MSRRSYHRVLLPEVLDDIRALAMFDEALIDVPLQTITDLANHAKVGKALGERHVSGDLTGCLRIRFDVPGIRPERFRVVYRLAPNETIPDTIEVISVGPRGGHAAYRAAA
;
A
#
# COMPACT_ATOMS: atom_id res chain seq x y z
N MET A 1 14.25 21.61 9.23
CA MET A 1 14.37 20.30 9.89
C MET A 1 13.99 19.23 8.88
N SER A 2 14.91 18.33 8.53
CA SER A 2 14.61 17.20 7.62
C SER A 2 13.77 16.17 8.39
N ARG A 3 12.61 15.78 7.85
CA ARG A 3 11.75 14.76 8.47
C ARG A 3 12.45 13.41 8.30
N ARG A 4 12.69 12.70 9.40
CA ARG A 4 13.33 11.37 9.35
C ARG A 4 12.44 10.40 8.58
N SER A 5 13.03 9.61 7.70
CA SER A 5 12.29 8.55 6.97
C SER A 5 11.72 7.52 7.93
N TYR A 6 10.56 6.97 7.58
CA TYR A 6 9.97 5.86 8.33
C TYR A 6 10.75 4.56 8.13
N HIS A 7 10.80 3.74 9.18
CA HIS A 7 11.09 2.32 9.04
C HIS A 7 10.01 1.65 8.19
N ARG A 8 10.38 0.56 7.51
CA ARG A 8 9.48 -0.18 6.61
C ARG A 8 9.37 -1.60 7.11
N VAL A 9 8.14 -2.04 7.35
CA VAL A 9 7.81 -3.44 7.63
C VAL A 9 6.82 -3.89 6.57
N LEU A 10 7.10 -5.02 5.94
CA LEU A 10 6.21 -5.69 5.00
C LEU A 10 5.62 -6.89 5.74
N LEU A 11 4.29 -7.00 5.81
CA LEU A 11 3.68 -8.25 6.26
C LEU A 11 4.06 -9.38 5.28
N PRO A 12 4.16 -10.64 5.76
CA PRO A 12 4.65 -11.76 4.96
C PRO A 12 3.93 -11.89 3.60
N GLU A 13 2.61 -11.67 3.58
CA GLU A 13 1.74 -11.82 2.41
C GLU A 13 2.04 -10.78 1.32
N VAL A 14 2.66 -9.65 1.68
CA VAL A 14 2.96 -8.56 0.74
C VAL A 14 3.96 -8.99 -0.32
N LEU A 15 4.87 -9.90 -0.01
CA LEU A 15 5.82 -10.41 -1.01
C LEU A 15 5.12 -11.25 -2.07
N ASP A 16 4.11 -12.03 -1.67
CA ASP A 16 3.32 -12.84 -2.59
C ASP A 16 2.37 -11.96 -3.42
N ASP A 17 1.79 -10.94 -2.81
CA ASP A 17 1.04 -9.87 -3.49
C ASP A 17 1.86 -9.23 -4.62
N ILE A 18 3.11 -8.82 -4.33
CA ILE A 18 4.00 -8.19 -5.32
C ILE A 18 4.35 -9.17 -6.45
N ARG A 19 4.67 -10.43 -6.12
CA ARG A 19 4.94 -11.47 -7.13
C ARG A 19 3.73 -11.70 -8.04
N ALA A 20 2.52 -11.70 -7.47
CA ALA A 20 1.29 -11.88 -8.22
C ALA A 20 1.08 -10.76 -9.24
N LEU A 21 1.61 -9.55 -9.03
CA LEU A 21 1.47 -8.45 -10.00
C LEU A 21 2.13 -8.71 -11.34
N ALA A 22 3.16 -9.59 -11.39
CA ALA A 22 3.83 -9.97 -12.63
C ALA A 22 2.86 -10.61 -13.66
N MET A 23 1.70 -11.11 -13.21
CA MET A 23 0.66 -11.61 -14.11
C MET A 23 0.00 -10.51 -14.97
N PHE A 24 0.08 -9.26 -14.53
CA PHE A 24 -0.46 -8.10 -15.25
C PHE A 24 0.61 -7.46 -16.13
N ASP A 25 1.81 -7.25 -15.57
CA ASP A 25 2.98 -6.69 -16.26
C ASP A 25 4.23 -6.88 -15.36
N GLU A 26 5.37 -7.23 -15.94
CA GLU A 26 6.62 -7.40 -15.18
C GLU A 26 7.10 -6.11 -14.52
N ALA A 27 6.82 -4.95 -15.12
CA ALA A 27 7.16 -3.64 -14.55
C ALA A 27 6.46 -3.38 -13.20
N LEU A 28 5.37 -4.09 -12.91
CA LEU A 28 4.65 -3.95 -11.63
C LEU A 28 5.35 -4.63 -10.45
N ILE A 29 6.48 -5.31 -10.63
CA ILE A 29 7.28 -5.83 -9.51
C ILE A 29 7.97 -4.67 -8.78
N ASP A 30 8.55 -3.72 -9.53
CA ASP A 30 9.37 -2.63 -8.97
C ASP A 30 8.56 -1.41 -8.54
N VAL A 31 7.49 -1.09 -9.28
CA VAL A 31 6.63 0.08 -9.01
C VAL A 31 6.06 0.13 -7.57
N PRO A 32 5.54 -0.95 -6.97
CA PRO A 32 5.07 -0.92 -5.59
C PRO A 32 6.23 -0.71 -4.60
N LEU A 33 7.40 -1.32 -4.82
CA LEU A 33 8.58 -1.15 -3.98
C LEU A 33 9.09 0.30 -3.99
N GLN A 34 9.11 0.92 -5.17
CA GLN A 34 9.42 2.35 -5.30
C GLN A 34 8.37 3.20 -4.57
N THR A 35 7.09 2.86 -4.71
CA THR A 35 6.00 3.58 -4.04
C THR A 35 6.11 3.49 -2.50
N ILE A 36 6.50 2.34 -1.96
CA ILE A 36 6.74 2.14 -0.51
C ILE A 36 7.97 2.95 -0.06
N THR A 37 9.01 3.04 -0.89
CA THR A 37 10.19 3.87 -0.62
C THR A 37 9.86 5.35 -0.63
N ASP A 38 9.09 5.83 -1.61
CA ASP A 38 8.61 7.20 -1.67
C ASP A 38 7.76 7.55 -0.44
N LEU A 39 6.91 6.62 0.00
CA LEU A 39 6.09 6.77 1.19
C LEU A 39 6.97 6.88 2.45
N ALA A 40 7.96 6.01 2.61
CA ALA A 40 8.87 6.05 3.76
C ALA A 40 9.67 7.35 3.84
N ASN A 41 10.01 7.94 2.68
CA ASN A 41 10.75 9.19 2.57
C ASN A 41 9.85 10.44 2.55
N HIS A 42 8.55 10.30 2.82
CA HIS A 42 7.56 11.39 2.81
C HIS A 42 7.37 12.08 1.44
N ALA A 43 7.85 11.47 0.35
CA ALA A 43 7.64 11.97 -1.00
C ALA A 43 6.21 11.71 -1.51
N LYS A 44 5.53 10.71 -0.93
CA LYS A 44 4.11 10.47 -1.14
C LYS A 44 3.39 10.26 0.20
N VAL A 45 2.10 10.59 0.23
CA VAL A 45 1.24 10.41 1.39
C VAL A 45 -0.03 9.68 0.97
N GLY A 46 -0.43 8.68 1.74
CA GLY A 46 -1.66 7.93 1.52
C GLY A 46 -2.92 8.71 1.93
N LYS A 47 -4.07 8.23 1.47
CA LYS A 47 -5.39 8.69 1.96
C LYS A 47 -5.90 7.70 2.99
N ALA A 48 -6.39 8.22 4.12
CA ALA A 48 -7.04 7.42 5.13
C ALA A 48 -8.13 6.51 4.53
N LEU A 49 -8.10 5.27 4.97
CA LEU A 49 -9.20 4.34 4.88
C LEU A 49 -10.01 4.51 6.17
N GLY A 50 -11.28 4.21 6.07
CA GLY A 50 -12.21 4.21 7.20
C GLY A 50 -13.17 3.07 6.94
N GLU A 51 -14.39 3.18 7.43
CA GLU A 51 -15.40 2.17 7.18
C GLU A 51 -15.72 2.03 5.69
N ARG A 52 -15.72 0.79 5.18
CA ARG A 52 -16.00 0.49 3.77
C ARG A 52 -17.08 -0.56 3.68
N HIS A 53 -18.16 -0.22 2.96
CA HIS A 53 -19.33 -1.07 2.72
C HIS A 53 -19.02 -2.51 2.23
N VAL A 54 -17.90 -2.73 1.54
CA VAL A 54 -17.55 -4.06 0.97
C VAL A 54 -16.34 -4.70 1.65
N SER A 55 -15.51 -3.89 2.29
CA SER A 55 -14.20 -4.34 2.81
C SER A 55 -14.16 -4.43 4.33
N GLY A 56 -15.22 -4.04 5.04
CA GLY A 56 -15.20 -3.96 6.50
C GLY A 56 -14.58 -2.67 7.02
N ASP A 57 -14.21 -2.68 8.30
CA ASP A 57 -13.58 -1.56 8.99
C ASP A 57 -12.07 -1.53 8.68
N LEU A 58 -11.63 -0.45 8.06
CA LEU A 58 -10.23 -0.20 7.74
C LEU A 58 -9.72 1.08 8.41
N THR A 59 -10.36 1.47 9.52
CA THR A 59 -9.95 2.61 10.34
C THR A 59 -8.51 2.42 10.82
N GLY A 60 -7.70 3.47 10.70
CA GLY A 60 -6.26 3.42 11.00
C GLY A 60 -5.38 2.89 9.85
N CYS A 61 -5.98 2.43 8.74
CA CYS A 61 -5.25 2.11 7.53
C CYS A 61 -5.27 3.29 6.55
N LEU A 62 -4.28 3.33 5.66
CA LEU A 62 -4.15 4.30 4.59
C LEU A 62 -3.91 3.58 3.26
N ARG A 63 -4.24 4.28 2.18
CA ARG A 63 -4.03 3.82 0.81
C ARG A 63 -3.22 4.80 0.01
N ILE A 64 -2.27 4.29 -0.76
CA ILE A 64 -1.64 5.00 -1.88
C ILE A 64 -1.98 4.30 -3.21
N ARG A 65 -1.95 5.05 -4.32
CA ARG A 65 -2.17 4.52 -5.67
C ARG A 65 -0.84 4.49 -6.42
N PHE A 66 -0.63 3.48 -7.26
CA PHE A 66 0.50 3.41 -8.17
C PHE A 66 0.02 2.92 -9.55
N ASP A 67 -0.72 3.78 -10.25
CA ASP A 67 -1.26 3.41 -11.55
C ASP A 67 -0.12 3.46 -12.60
N VAL A 68 0.03 2.40 -13.39
CA VAL A 68 1.06 2.29 -14.44
C VAL A 68 0.47 2.66 -15.81
N PRO A 69 1.10 3.57 -16.58
CA PRO A 69 0.64 3.89 -17.93
C PRO A 69 0.58 2.65 -18.83
N GLY A 70 -0.48 2.51 -19.62
CA GLY A 70 -0.69 1.36 -20.51
C GLY A 70 -1.44 0.18 -19.87
N ILE A 71 -1.47 0.08 -18.54
CA ILE A 71 -2.20 -0.96 -17.81
C ILE A 71 -3.56 -0.39 -17.40
N ARG A 72 -4.56 -0.52 -18.28
CA ARG A 72 -5.95 -0.12 -18.04
C ARG A 72 -6.88 -1.30 -18.40
N PRO A 73 -8.02 -1.47 -17.69
CA PRO A 73 -8.61 -0.59 -16.67
C PRO A 73 -8.10 -0.78 -15.23
N GLU A 74 -7.18 -1.72 -15.00
CA GLU A 74 -6.66 -2.06 -13.68
C GLU A 74 -6.06 -0.86 -12.94
N ARG A 75 -6.25 -0.82 -11.63
CA ARG A 75 -5.73 0.22 -10.74
C ARG A 75 -5.13 -0.43 -9.52
N PHE A 76 -3.97 0.00 -9.09
CA PHE A 76 -3.23 -0.69 -8.03
C PHE A 76 -3.13 0.15 -6.75
N ARG A 77 -3.02 -0.54 -5.61
CA ARG A 77 -3.03 0.07 -4.28
C ARG A 77 -1.98 -0.57 -3.39
N VAL A 78 -1.29 0.23 -2.60
CA VAL A 78 -0.63 -0.24 -1.37
C VAL A 78 -1.52 0.18 -0.21
N VAL A 79 -1.84 -0.75 0.67
CA VAL A 79 -2.50 -0.50 1.95
C VAL A 79 -1.46 -0.64 3.06
N TYR A 80 -1.43 0.35 3.95
CA TYR A 80 -0.48 0.38 5.05
C TYR A 80 -1.11 1.02 6.28
N ARG A 81 -0.49 0.86 7.44
CA ARG A 81 -0.79 1.66 8.63
C ARG A 81 0.46 2.33 9.18
N LEU A 82 0.23 3.36 9.98
CA LEU A 82 1.27 4.11 10.68
C LEU A 82 1.43 3.54 12.09
N ALA A 83 2.63 3.07 12.42
CA ALA A 83 2.97 2.52 13.73
C ALA A 83 3.95 3.44 14.48
N PRO A 84 3.83 3.54 15.81
CA PRO A 84 2.83 2.87 16.66
C PRO A 84 1.41 3.47 16.53
N ASN A 85 1.27 4.69 16.00
CA ASN A 85 -0.01 5.34 15.72
C ASN A 85 0.17 6.50 14.70
N GLU A 86 -0.92 7.13 14.29
CA GLU A 86 -0.91 8.23 13.31
C GLU A 86 -0.32 9.55 13.84
N THR A 87 -0.24 9.74 15.16
CA THR A 87 0.20 11.01 15.78
C THR A 87 1.71 11.12 15.83
N ILE A 88 2.41 10.05 16.20
CA ILE A 88 3.88 10.00 16.32
C ILE A 88 4.46 8.76 15.62
N PRO A 89 4.19 8.56 14.32
CA PRO A 89 4.69 7.39 13.62
C PRO A 89 6.19 7.45 13.40
N ASP A 90 6.83 6.29 13.49
CA ASP A 90 8.20 6.07 13.04
C ASP A 90 8.30 4.94 12.00
N THR A 91 7.20 4.20 11.79
CA THR A 91 7.16 3.00 10.96
C THR A 91 5.94 3.01 10.05
N ILE A 92 6.14 2.63 8.79
CA ILE A 92 5.06 2.19 7.91
C ILE A 92 5.03 0.66 7.90
N GLU A 93 3.87 0.11 8.24
CA GLU A 93 3.63 -1.32 8.09
C GLU A 93 2.72 -1.53 6.88
N VAL A 94 3.27 -2.15 5.85
CA VAL A 94 2.57 -2.45 4.61
C VAL A 94 1.82 -3.75 4.81
N ILE A 95 0.51 -3.68 4.61
CA ILE A 95 -0.42 -4.76 4.90
C ILE A 95 -0.75 -5.56 3.64
N SER A 96 -0.93 -4.86 2.50
CA SER A 96 -1.22 -5.52 1.23
C SER A 96 -0.89 -4.64 0.03
N VAL A 97 -0.66 -5.29 -1.11
CA VAL A 97 -0.41 -4.67 -2.40
C VAL A 97 -1.26 -5.36 -3.46
N GLY A 98 -1.96 -4.63 -4.32
CA GLY A 98 -2.70 -5.33 -5.35
C GLY A 98 -3.66 -4.48 -6.18
N PRO A 99 -4.35 -5.11 -7.14
CA PRO A 99 -5.40 -4.45 -7.90
C PRO A 99 -6.56 -4.03 -6.99
N ARG A 100 -7.24 -2.95 -7.36
CA ARG A 100 -8.50 -2.50 -6.77
C ARG A 100 -9.60 -3.53 -7.01
N GLY A 101 -9.61 -4.12 -8.22
CA GLY A 101 -10.59 -5.10 -8.64
C GLY A 101 -10.52 -6.35 -7.75
N GLY A 102 -11.67 -6.85 -7.34
CA GLY A 102 -11.76 -8.08 -6.56
C GLY A 102 -11.56 -7.94 -5.04
N HIS A 103 -11.37 -6.74 -4.47
CA HIS A 103 -11.22 -6.52 -3.01
C HIS A 103 -10.11 -7.35 -2.32
N ALA A 104 -9.18 -7.95 -3.06
CA ALA A 104 -8.15 -8.82 -2.50
C ALA A 104 -7.21 -8.07 -1.54
N ALA A 105 -6.71 -6.91 -1.96
CA ALA A 105 -5.92 -5.99 -1.14
C ALA A 105 -6.71 -5.38 0.05
N TYR A 106 -8.00 -5.68 0.17
CA TYR A 106 -8.80 -5.25 1.30
C TYR A 106 -9.14 -6.38 2.26
N ARG A 107 -9.42 -7.58 1.75
CA ARG A 107 -9.72 -8.75 2.58
C ARG A 107 -8.54 -9.25 3.40
N ALA A 108 -7.30 -8.98 2.98
CA ALA A 108 -6.12 -9.28 3.79
C ALA A 108 -5.89 -8.28 4.93
N ALA A 109 -6.54 -7.10 4.87
CA ALA A 109 -6.32 -5.99 5.80
C ALA A 109 -7.46 -5.77 6.81
N ALA A 110 -8.58 -6.48 6.64
CA ALA A 110 -9.76 -6.43 7.50
C ALA A 110 -9.84 -7.70 8.34
#